data_AF-A0A535UYE7-F1
#
_entry.id   AF-A0A535UYE7-F1
#
_cell.length_a   1.000
_cell.length_b   1.000
_cell.length_c   1.000
_cell.angle_alpha   90.00
_cell.angle_beta   90.00
_cell.angle_gamma   90.00
#
_symmetry.space_group_name_H-M   'P 1'
#
loop_
_entity.id
_entity.type
_entity.pdbx_description
1 polymer ?
#
loop_
_entity_poly.entity_id
_entity_poly.type
_entity_poly.pdbx_seq_one_letter_code
_entity_poly.pdbx_strand_id
1 'polypeptide(L)'
;MAWCSAARSPCTSASTWNGSPRPAAPTPRSRRRCWCACSTPASTCAASAPSIVSTYGLTESCGGVVYDGVPLDGVTVEIGEGGEVALGGPTLMRGYRGDPVATAAALAGGRLRTGDAGHLDAAARLHVAGRIAEVIVSGGVKVWPGPLEAVLREHPGVADVAVTGAPDPEWGERVVAVVVPADPARPPTLEELRDHAGARAGRHRAPRELRIVDALPRTALGKLRRGRLGP
;
A
#
# COMPACT_ATOMS: atom_id res chain seq x y z
N MET A 1 4.31 -48.64 -36.96
CA MET A 1 3.10 -48.25 -37.72
C MET A 1 1.87 -48.62 -36.90
N ALA A 2 0.76 -47.88 -37.04
CA ALA A 2 -0.48 -47.85 -36.24
C ALA A 2 -0.39 -46.94 -35.00
N TRP A 3 -0.68 -45.63 -35.09
CA TRP A 3 -1.96 -44.89 -35.23
C TRP A 3 -2.84 -44.82 -33.97
N CYS A 4 -3.18 -43.56 -33.68
CA CYS A 4 -3.95 -42.96 -32.60
C CYS A 4 -5.40 -43.47 -32.51
N SER A 5 -5.96 -43.55 -31.29
CA SER A 5 -7.39 -43.28 -31.10
C SER A 5 -7.63 -42.62 -29.75
N ALA A 6 -8.12 -41.39 -29.82
CA ALA A 6 -8.58 -40.58 -28.70
C ALA A 6 -10.05 -40.88 -28.43
N ALA A 7 -10.38 -41.33 -27.21
CA ALA A 7 -11.76 -41.38 -26.73
C ALA A 7 -12.02 -40.16 -25.85
N ARG A 8 -12.87 -39.26 -26.34
CA ARG A 8 -13.50 -38.19 -25.56
C ARG A 8 -14.72 -38.80 -24.85
N SER A 9 -14.78 -38.66 -23.53
CA SER A 9 -16.03 -38.85 -22.78
C SER A 9 -16.40 -37.53 -22.13
N PRO A 10 -17.50 -36.87 -22.54
CA PRO A 10 -18.06 -35.77 -21.76
C PRO A 10 -18.80 -36.34 -20.55
N CYS A 11 -18.47 -35.86 -19.36
CA CYS A 11 -19.18 -36.17 -18.13
C CYS A 11 -20.48 -35.36 -18.11
N THR A 12 -21.53 -35.92 -18.71
CA THR A 12 -22.91 -35.42 -18.61
C THR A 12 -23.59 -36.09 -17.42
N SER A 13 -23.69 -35.39 -16.30
CA SER A 13 -24.73 -35.66 -15.31
C SER A 13 -25.09 -34.36 -14.59
N ALA A 14 -26.14 -33.70 -15.09
CA ALA A 14 -26.83 -32.65 -14.38
C ALA A 14 -27.89 -33.29 -13.48
N SER A 15 -27.76 -33.12 -12.16
CA SER A 15 -28.84 -33.41 -11.22
C SER A 15 -29.70 -32.15 -11.06
N THR A 16 -31.00 -32.31 -11.27
CA THR A 16 -32.00 -31.25 -11.19
C THR A 16 -32.55 -31.13 -9.76
N TRP A 17 -32.52 -29.92 -9.20
CA TRP A 17 -33.32 -29.54 -8.03
C TRP A 17 -34.10 -28.26 -8.35
N ASN A 18 -35.42 -28.35 -8.27
CA ASN A 18 -36.49 -27.37 -8.54
C ASN A 18 -36.66 -26.84 -9.98
N GLY A 19 -37.80 -27.20 -10.57
CA GLY A 19 -38.23 -26.91 -11.93
C GLY A 19 -38.64 -25.46 -12.20
N SER A 20 -37.66 -24.60 -12.47
CA SER A 20 -37.87 -23.35 -13.22
C SER A 20 -36.68 -23.07 -14.14
N PRO A 21 -36.91 -22.72 -15.42
CA PRO A 21 -35.81 -22.51 -16.37
C PRO A 21 -35.03 -21.24 -16.03
N ARG A 22 -33.74 -21.39 -15.73
CA ARG A 22 -32.79 -20.28 -15.61
C ARG A 22 -32.35 -19.80 -17.00
N PRO A 23 -32.24 -18.49 -17.26
CA PRO A 23 -31.61 -17.99 -18.48
C PRO A 23 -30.13 -18.40 -18.54
N ALA A 24 -29.65 -18.69 -19.75
CA ALA A 24 -28.32 -19.21 -20.01
C ALA A 24 -27.21 -18.30 -19.45
N ALA A 25 -26.31 -18.87 -18.65
CA ALA A 25 -25.13 -18.18 -18.16
C ALA A 25 -24.17 -17.85 -19.33
N PRO A 26 -23.52 -16.67 -19.34
CA PRO A 26 -22.53 -16.35 -20.35
C PRO A 26 -21.32 -17.30 -20.25
N THR A 27 -20.89 -17.85 -21.39
CA THR A 27 -19.76 -18.77 -21.52
C THR A 27 -18.49 -18.23 -20.87
N PRO A 28 -17.82 -18.99 -19.97
CA PRO A 28 -16.54 -18.58 -19.44
C PRO A 28 -15.49 -18.60 -20.55
N ARG A 29 -14.87 -17.43 -20.84
CA ARG A 29 -13.65 -17.35 -21.66
C ARG A 29 -12.57 -18.20 -20.99
N SER A 30 -12.33 -19.38 -21.53
CA SER A 30 -11.32 -20.32 -21.05
C SER A 30 -9.91 -19.74 -21.20
N ARG A 31 -9.40 -19.03 -20.19
CA ARG A 31 -7.95 -18.96 -19.99
C ARG A 31 -7.52 -20.31 -19.42
N ARG A 32 -7.14 -21.21 -20.32
CA ARG A 32 -6.55 -22.51 -19.99
C ARG A 32 -5.30 -22.26 -19.12
N ARG A 33 -5.40 -22.43 -17.81
CA ARG A 33 -4.24 -22.70 -16.97
C ARG A 33 -3.82 -24.13 -17.29
N CYS A 34 -2.78 -24.29 -18.10
CA CYS A 34 -2.10 -25.57 -18.24
C CYS A 34 -1.50 -25.93 -16.88
N TRP A 35 -2.13 -26.84 -16.16
CA TRP A 35 -1.45 -27.63 -15.14
C TRP A 35 -0.55 -28.62 -15.89
N CYS A 36 0.71 -28.27 -16.04
CA CYS A 36 1.70 -29.15 -16.62
C CYS A 36 2.12 -30.16 -15.53
N ALA A 37 1.47 -31.31 -15.47
CA ALA A 37 2.01 -32.48 -14.79
C ALA A 37 3.14 -33.04 -15.69
N CYS A 38 4.30 -32.39 -15.66
CA CYS A 38 5.42 -32.71 -16.54
C CYS A 38 6.38 -33.65 -15.79
N SER A 39 6.41 -34.92 -16.19
CA SER A 39 7.45 -35.90 -15.83
C SER A 39 8.74 -35.71 -16.66
N THR A 40 9.10 -34.45 -16.95
CA THR A 40 10.28 -34.07 -17.76
C THR A 40 11.35 -33.46 -16.83
N PRO A 41 12.65 -33.73 -17.02
CA PRO A 41 13.72 -33.28 -16.12
C PRO A 41 13.71 -31.78 -15.83
N ALA A 42 14.06 -31.45 -14.58
CA ALA A 42 13.86 -30.18 -13.87
C ALA A 42 14.55 -28.92 -14.44
N SER A 43 15.01 -28.91 -15.68
CA SER A 43 15.80 -27.79 -16.23
C SER A 43 14.99 -26.66 -16.88
N THR A 44 13.66 -26.71 -16.89
CA THR A 44 12.84 -25.65 -17.52
C THR A 44 11.54 -25.31 -16.79
N CYS A 45 11.51 -25.44 -15.46
CA CYS A 45 10.53 -24.72 -14.67
C CYS A 45 11.11 -23.34 -14.35
N ALA A 46 10.93 -22.38 -15.25
CA ALA A 46 11.11 -20.98 -14.89
C ALA A 46 10.21 -20.72 -13.69
N ALA A 47 10.82 -20.44 -12.53
CA ALA A 47 10.09 -20.11 -11.32
C ALA A 47 9.26 -18.85 -11.61
N SER A 48 7.96 -19.03 -11.88
CA SER A 48 7.04 -17.92 -12.00
C SER A 48 7.09 -17.18 -10.67
N ALA A 49 7.46 -15.90 -10.71
CA ALA A 49 7.49 -15.07 -9.52
C ALA A 49 6.15 -15.17 -8.78
N PRO A 50 6.14 -15.16 -7.43
CA PRO A 50 4.90 -15.20 -6.67
C PRO A 50 4.00 -14.03 -7.10
N SER A 51 2.71 -14.29 -7.30
CA SER A 51 1.73 -13.23 -7.52
C SER A 51 1.50 -12.49 -6.21
N ILE A 52 2.11 -11.32 -6.07
CA ILE A 52 1.90 -10.43 -4.92
C ILE A 52 0.75 -9.49 -5.26
N VAL A 53 -0.27 -9.44 -4.40
CA VAL A 53 -1.40 -8.51 -4.50
C VAL A 53 -1.32 -7.55 -3.33
N SER A 54 -1.26 -6.25 -3.62
CA SER A 54 -1.30 -5.23 -2.58
C SER A 54 -2.71 -5.15 -2.00
N THR A 55 -2.82 -5.02 -0.68
CA THR A 55 -4.10 -4.88 0.00
C THR A 55 -4.11 -3.61 0.83
N TYR A 56 -5.18 -2.85 0.76
CA TYR A 56 -5.44 -1.71 1.63
C TYR A 56 -6.65 -2.00 2.50
N GLY A 57 -6.51 -1.67 3.78
CA GLY A 57 -7.50 -1.94 4.82
C GLY A 57 -7.03 -1.47 6.18
N LEU A 58 -7.98 -1.34 7.10
CA LEU A 58 -7.79 -0.86 8.45
C LEU A 58 -8.48 -1.81 9.43
N THR A 59 -8.18 -1.66 10.71
CA THR A 59 -8.95 -2.34 11.77
C THR A 59 -10.43 -1.96 11.68
N GLU A 60 -10.70 -0.69 11.40
CA GLU A 60 -12.02 -0.11 11.22
C GLU A 60 -12.78 -0.62 9.99
N SER A 61 -12.09 -1.25 9.03
CA SER A 61 -12.70 -1.92 7.88
C SER A 61 -12.71 -3.44 8.00
N CYS A 62 -12.42 -3.97 9.19
CA CYS A 62 -12.35 -5.41 9.49
C CYS A 62 -11.35 -6.18 8.61
N GLY A 63 -10.26 -5.53 8.17
CA GLY A 63 -9.23 -6.13 7.31
C GLY A 63 -9.12 -5.47 5.94
N GLY A 64 -8.54 -6.20 4.98
CA GLY A 64 -8.34 -5.74 3.60
C GLY A 64 -9.66 -5.57 2.86
N VAL A 65 -9.86 -4.39 2.25
CA VAL A 65 -11.09 -4.04 1.53
C VAL A 65 -10.85 -3.51 0.12
N VAL A 66 -9.59 -3.22 -0.22
CA VAL A 66 -9.15 -2.85 -1.56
C VAL A 66 -7.95 -3.71 -1.92
N TYR A 67 -8.00 -4.35 -3.08
CA TYR A 67 -6.98 -5.29 -3.58
C TYR A 67 -6.49 -4.82 -4.94
N ASP A 68 -5.20 -4.54 -5.09
CA ASP A 68 -4.61 -3.95 -6.30
C ASP A 68 -5.34 -2.67 -6.76
N GLY A 69 -5.72 -1.83 -5.79
CA GLY A 69 -6.49 -0.62 -6.01
C GLY A 69 -7.98 -0.83 -6.31
N VAL A 70 -8.45 -2.09 -6.42
CA VAL A 70 -9.86 -2.42 -6.70
C VAL A 70 -10.61 -2.72 -5.40
N PRO A 71 -11.69 -1.99 -5.07
CA PRO A 71 -12.51 -2.27 -3.90
C PRO A 71 -13.21 -3.64 -3.99
N LEU A 72 -13.42 -4.31 -2.86
CA LEU A 72 -14.27 -5.49 -2.79
C LEU A 72 -15.74 -5.14 -3.13
N ASP A 73 -16.50 -6.14 -3.55
CA ASP A 73 -17.93 -5.98 -3.81
C ASP A 73 -18.66 -5.42 -2.58
N GLY A 74 -19.44 -4.36 -2.79
CA GLY A 74 -20.17 -3.64 -1.73
C GLY A 74 -19.33 -2.64 -0.93
N VAL A 75 -18.03 -2.54 -1.18
CA VAL A 75 -17.17 -1.47 -0.65
C VAL A 75 -17.15 -0.31 -1.64
N THR A 76 -17.37 0.91 -1.13
CA THR A 76 -17.23 2.14 -1.92
C THR A 76 -16.03 2.94 -1.45
N VAL A 77 -15.35 3.57 -2.40
CA VAL A 77 -14.21 4.45 -2.14
C VAL A 77 -14.51 5.81 -2.72
N GLU A 78 -14.37 6.85 -1.91
CA GLU A 78 -14.49 8.24 -2.34
C GLU A 78 -13.27 9.02 -1.85
N ILE A 79 -12.95 10.10 -2.56
CA ILE A 79 -11.90 11.04 -2.18
C ILE A 79 -12.59 12.30 -1.69
N GLY A 80 -12.55 12.52 -0.39
CA GLY A 80 -13.10 13.69 0.27
C GLY A 80 -12.23 14.94 0.13
N GLU A 81 -12.63 15.98 0.85
CA GLU A 81 -11.91 17.26 0.87
C GLU A 81 -10.45 17.08 1.29
N GLY A 82 -9.53 17.78 0.63
CA GLY A 82 -8.09 17.67 0.90
C GLY A 82 -7.43 16.38 0.39
N GLY A 83 -8.17 15.51 -0.31
CA GLY A 83 -7.66 14.25 -0.86
C GLY A 83 -7.77 13.06 0.10
N GLU A 84 -8.59 13.15 1.14
CA GLU A 84 -8.77 12.07 2.12
C GLU A 84 -9.58 10.89 1.55
N VAL A 85 -9.11 9.67 1.77
CA VAL A 85 -9.83 8.45 1.39
C VAL A 85 -10.97 8.20 2.38
N ALA A 86 -12.19 8.07 1.85
CA ALA A 86 -13.39 7.73 2.61
C ALA A 86 -13.98 6.40 2.12
N LEU A 87 -14.11 5.44 3.04
CA LEU A 87 -14.63 4.10 2.76
C LEU A 87 -16.11 3.99 3.15
N GLY A 88 -16.90 3.33 2.32
CA GLY A 88 -18.28 2.92 2.62
C GLY A 88 -18.45 1.41 2.48
N GLY A 89 -19.50 0.86 3.06
CA GLY A 89 -19.89 -0.54 2.86
C GLY A 89 -20.09 -1.34 4.15
N PRO A 90 -20.43 -2.64 4.03
CA PRO A 90 -20.80 -3.49 5.15
C PRO A 90 -19.62 -3.92 6.03
N THR A 91 -18.38 -3.67 5.61
CA THR A 91 -17.16 -4.07 6.31
C THR A 91 -16.73 -3.07 7.39
N LEU A 92 -17.38 -1.91 7.47
CA LEU A 92 -17.03 -0.87 8.42
C LEU A 92 -17.38 -1.27 9.86
N MET A 93 -16.57 -0.78 10.80
CA MET A 93 -16.84 -0.87 12.22
C MET A 93 -18.16 -0.20 12.58
N ARG A 94 -18.74 -0.60 13.72
CA ARG A 94 -19.89 0.08 14.30
C ARG A 94 -19.53 1.37 15.04
N GLY A 95 -18.26 1.52 15.43
CA GLY A 95 -17.75 2.64 16.19
C GLY A 95 -16.71 2.22 17.23
N TYR A 96 -16.08 3.23 17.83
CA TYR A 96 -15.12 3.05 18.91
C TYR A 96 -15.84 2.84 20.25
N ARG A 97 -15.41 1.84 21.01
CA ARG A 97 -16.04 1.48 22.29
C ARG A 97 -15.86 2.60 23.30
N GLY A 98 -16.99 3.14 23.78
CA GLY A 98 -17.00 4.17 24.83
C GLY A 98 -16.59 5.57 24.34
N ASP A 99 -16.42 5.76 23.03
CA ASP A 99 -16.02 7.05 22.45
C ASP A 99 -16.97 7.45 21.31
N PRO A 100 -18.17 7.97 21.66
CA PRO A 100 -19.15 8.40 20.66
C PRO A 100 -18.66 9.61 19.84
N VAL A 101 -17.78 10.45 20.40
CA VAL A 101 -17.24 11.63 19.71
C VAL A 101 -16.28 11.21 18.61
N ALA A 102 -15.30 10.35 18.91
CA ALA A 102 -14.41 9.80 17.90
C ALA A 102 -15.17 8.97 16.87
N THR A 103 -16.21 8.24 17.30
CA THR A 103 -17.07 7.47 16.39
C THR A 103 -17.76 8.37 15.38
N ALA A 104 -18.39 9.46 15.84
CA ALA A 104 -19.08 10.40 14.96
C ALA A 104 -18.10 11.11 13.99
N ALA A 105 -16.90 11.45 14.47
CA ALA A 105 -15.86 12.06 13.65
C ALA A 105 -15.33 11.10 12.56
N ALA A 106 -15.13 9.82 12.91
CA ALA A 106 -14.64 8.81 11.98
C ALA A 106 -15.71 8.33 10.99
N LEU A 107 -16.96 8.16 11.42
CA LEU A 107 -18.08 7.66 10.60
C LEU A 107 -18.99 8.79 10.09
N ALA A 108 -18.40 9.84 9.53
CA ALA A 108 -19.14 10.98 9.02
C ALA A 108 -19.95 10.61 7.76
N GLY A 109 -21.26 10.86 7.78
CA GLY A 109 -22.14 10.58 6.63
C GLY A 109 -22.27 9.09 6.29
N GLY A 110 -22.07 8.19 7.26
CA GLY A 110 -22.11 6.74 7.04
C GLY A 110 -20.87 6.19 6.35
N ARG A 111 -19.80 6.99 6.25
CA ARG A 111 -18.52 6.61 5.65
C ARG A 111 -17.40 6.73 6.68
N LEU A 112 -16.44 5.83 6.61
CA LEU A 112 -15.23 5.89 7.40
C LEU A 112 -14.23 6.86 6.76
N ARG A 113 -13.93 7.96 7.44
CA ARG A 113 -12.79 8.84 7.17
C ARG A 113 -11.51 8.16 7.68
N THR A 114 -10.62 7.80 6.75
CA THR A 114 -9.47 6.94 7.07
C THR A 114 -8.28 7.71 7.64
N GLY A 115 -8.21 9.03 7.45
CA GLY A 115 -7.03 9.84 7.69
C GLY A 115 -5.87 9.56 6.72
N ASP A 116 -6.12 8.79 5.66
CA ASP A 116 -5.16 8.52 4.59
C ASP A 116 -5.46 9.40 3.38
N ALA A 117 -4.42 9.94 2.74
CA ALA A 117 -4.55 10.65 1.48
C ALA A 117 -4.44 9.69 0.31
N GLY A 118 -5.23 9.92 -0.72
CA GLY A 118 -5.18 9.14 -1.94
C GLY A 118 -5.90 9.81 -3.09
N HIS A 119 -5.91 9.12 -4.24
CA HIS A 119 -6.70 9.49 -5.39
C HIS A 119 -7.20 8.26 -6.12
N LEU A 120 -8.24 8.44 -6.94
CA LEU A 120 -8.70 7.44 -7.89
C LEU A 120 -8.11 7.74 -9.27
N ASP A 121 -7.60 6.73 -9.95
CA ASP A 121 -7.18 6.88 -11.35
C ASP A 121 -8.38 6.83 -12.33
N ALA A 122 -8.11 6.98 -13.63
CA ALA A 122 -9.15 6.93 -14.67
C ALA A 122 -9.90 5.59 -14.74
N ALA A 123 -9.35 4.52 -14.15
CA ALA A 123 -9.98 3.21 -14.04
C ALA A 123 -10.66 3.00 -12.67
N ALA A 124 -10.86 4.07 -11.90
CA ALA A 124 -11.42 4.06 -10.54
C ALA A 124 -10.64 3.18 -9.55
N ARG A 125 -9.32 3.00 -9.77
CA ARG A 125 -8.46 2.31 -8.80
C ARG A 125 -7.91 3.28 -7.78
N LEU A 126 -7.92 2.86 -6.51
CA LEU A 126 -7.39 3.62 -5.40
C LEU A 126 -5.87 3.57 -5.34
N HIS A 127 -5.27 4.74 -5.29
CA HIS A 127 -3.85 4.96 -5.02
C HIS A 127 -3.70 5.73 -3.71
N VAL A 128 -3.16 5.07 -2.68
CA VAL A 128 -2.92 5.67 -1.36
C VAL A 128 -1.53 6.31 -1.33
N ALA A 129 -1.46 7.60 -1.03
CA ALA A 129 -0.22 8.36 -0.94
C ALA A 129 0.45 8.25 0.44
N GLY A 130 -0.34 8.15 1.51
CA GLY A 130 0.15 8.05 2.89
C GLY A 130 -0.82 8.63 3.90
N ARG A 131 -0.37 8.81 5.15
CA ARG A 131 -1.16 9.37 6.25
C ARG A 131 -1.19 10.89 6.17
N ILE A 132 -2.37 11.51 6.17
CA ILE A 132 -2.53 12.97 6.12
C ILE A 132 -1.78 13.63 7.29
N ALA A 133 -1.87 13.05 8.48
CA ALA A 133 -1.20 13.58 9.67
C ALA A 133 0.34 13.51 9.61
N GLU A 134 0.92 12.81 8.64
CA GLU A 134 2.37 12.64 8.48
C GLU A 134 2.94 13.43 7.29
N VAL A 135 2.10 14.13 6.52
CA VAL A 135 2.58 14.92 5.38
C VAL A 135 3.41 16.11 5.88
N ILE A 136 4.60 16.30 5.29
CA ILE A 136 5.45 17.44 5.59
C ILE A 136 5.20 18.49 4.52
N VAL A 137 4.85 19.71 4.91
CA VAL A 137 4.62 20.83 3.99
C VAL A 137 5.80 21.78 4.06
N SER A 138 6.77 21.59 3.16
CA SER A 138 7.98 22.42 3.09
C SER A 138 7.90 23.36 1.88
N GLY A 139 7.78 24.67 2.11
CA GLY A 139 7.75 25.66 1.02
C GLY A 139 6.58 25.51 0.06
N GLY A 140 5.42 25.05 0.55
CA GLY A 140 4.25 24.75 -0.28
C GLY A 140 4.32 23.40 -1.01
N VAL A 141 5.39 22.62 -0.84
CA VAL A 141 5.51 21.26 -1.38
C VAL A 141 5.07 20.24 -0.34
N LYS A 142 4.16 19.35 -0.71
CA LYS A 142 3.81 18.15 0.08
C LYS A 142 4.86 17.07 -0.11
N VAL A 143 5.60 16.78 0.95
CA VAL A 143 6.58 15.70 1.03
C VAL A 143 5.99 14.57 1.86
N TRP A 144 5.77 13.42 1.20
CA TRP A 144 5.32 12.20 1.85
C TRP A 144 6.53 11.43 2.40
N PRO A 145 6.60 11.15 3.71
CA PRO A 145 7.74 10.46 4.30
C PRO A 145 8.02 9.10 3.66
N GLY A 146 6.99 8.27 3.46
CA GLY A 146 7.16 6.89 2.95
C GLY A 146 7.93 6.80 1.62
N PRO A 147 7.51 7.50 0.56
CA PRO A 147 8.27 7.55 -0.70
C PRO A 147 9.69 8.08 -0.55
N LEU A 148 9.92 9.11 0.26
CA LEU A 148 11.27 9.66 0.47
C LEU A 148 12.15 8.69 1.28
N GLU A 149 11.60 8.02 2.29
CA GLU A 149 12.28 6.98 3.06
C GLU A 149 12.68 5.81 2.17
N ALA A 150 11.81 5.39 1.24
CA ALA A 150 12.13 4.33 0.28
C ALA A 150 13.35 4.72 -0.57
N VAL A 151 13.37 5.95 -1.09
CA VAL A 151 14.50 6.49 -1.86
C VAL A 151 15.77 6.57 -1.01
N LEU A 152 15.70 7.12 0.20
CA LEU A 152 16.88 7.27 1.07
C LEU A 152 17.44 5.91 1.52
N ARG A 153 16.60 4.90 1.70
CA ARG A 153 17.02 3.54 2.05
C ARG A 153 17.81 2.83 0.95
N GLU A 154 17.71 3.27 -0.30
CA GLU A 154 18.54 2.77 -1.39
C GLU A 154 19.99 3.32 -1.34
N HIS A 155 20.27 4.32 -0.50
CA HIS A 155 21.62 4.85 -0.36
C HIS A 155 22.50 3.86 0.41
N PRO A 156 23.71 3.51 -0.08
CA PRO A 156 24.55 2.47 0.52
C PRO A 156 25.00 2.78 1.96
N GLY A 157 25.05 4.05 2.34
CA GLY A 157 25.38 4.49 3.69
C GLY A 157 24.23 4.39 4.71
N VAL A 158 23.03 3.98 4.30
CA VAL A 158 21.82 3.98 5.14
C VAL A 158 21.40 2.54 5.47
N ALA A 159 21.38 2.19 6.75
CA ALA A 159 20.80 0.92 7.21
C ALA A 159 19.28 1.03 7.46
N ASP A 160 18.86 2.13 8.09
CA ASP A 160 17.45 2.44 8.32
C ASP A 160 17.22 3.95 8.30
N VAL A 161 16.00 4.38 7.98
CA VAL A 161 15.67 5.79 7.85
C VAL A 161 14.21 6.06 8.19
N ALA A 162 14.00 7.16 8.90
CA ALA A 162 12.70 7.80 9.07
C ALA A 162 12.78 9.25 8.62
N VAL A 163 11.72 9.74 8.00
CA VAL A 163 11.55 11.13 7.60
C VAL A 163 10.47 11.77 8.47
N THR A 164 10.76 12.97 8.98
CA THR A 164 9.82 13.78 9.76
C THR A 164 9.94 15.26 9.39
N GLY A 165 8.90 16.04 9.70
CA GLY A 165 8.92 17.48 9.58
C GLY A 165 9.37 18.13 10.88
N ALA A 166 10.11 19.23 10.79
CA ALA A 166 10.44 20.11 11.91
C ALA A 166 10.02 21.54 11.57
N PRO A 167 9.47 22.33 12.53
CA PRO A 167 9.05 23.70 12.29
C PRO A 167 10.20 24.56 11.77
N ASP A 168 9.96 25.31 10.69
CA ASP A 168 10.94 26.15 10.03
C ASP A 168 10.34 27.54 9.71
N PRO A 169 10.99 28.65 10.12
CA PRO A 169 10.44 30.00 9.90
C PRO A 169 10.28 30.41 8.43
N GLU A 170 11.12 29.89 7.53
CA GLU A 170 11.12 30.25 6.12
C GLU A 170 10.21 29.32 5.31
N TRP A 171 10.22 28.03 5.65
CA TRP A 171 9.58 26.98 4.85
C TRP A 171 8.29 26.42 5.45
N GLY A 172 7.89 26.90 6.64
CA GLY A 172 6.81 26.32 7.44
C GLY A 172 7.29 25.06 8.16
N GLU A 173 7.68 24.06 7.38
CA GLU A 173 8.40 22.89 7.86
C GLU A 173 9.65 22.62 7.02
N ARG A 174 10.69 22.08 7.65
CA ARG A 174 11.84 21.50 6.96
C ARG A 174 11.81 19.98 7.08
N VAL A 175 12.24 19.31 6.01
CA VAL A 175 12.33 17.85 5.97
C VAL A 175 13.56 17.40 6.75
N VAL A 176 13.36 16.57 7.77
CA VAL A 176 14.43 15.98 8.59
C VAL A 176 14.54 14.50 8.26
N ALA A 177 15.74 14.04 7.89
CA ALA A 177 16.05 12.62 7.78
C ALA A 177 16.71 12.16 9.08
N VAL A 178 16.12 11.17 9.75
CA VAL A 178 16.69 10.48 10.91
C VAL A 178 17.20 9.13 10.42
N VAL A 179 18.52 8.96 10.44
CA VAL A 179 19.22 7.86 9.77
C VAL A 179 19.97 7.02 10.79
N VAL A 180 19.81 5.70 10.63
CA VAL A 180 20.74 4.71 11.18
C VAL A 180 21.76 4.41 10.10
N PRO A 181 23.05 4.72 10.30
CA PRO A 181 24.08 4.52 9.29
C PRO A 181 24.36 3.02 9.09
N ALA A 182 24.72 2.64 7.86
CA ALA A 182 25.15 1.28 7.56
C ALA A 182 26.51 0.94 8.21
N ASP A 183 27.40 1.93 8.28
CA ASP A 183 28.65 1.88 9.02
C ASP A 183 28.70 3.07 9.99
N PRO A 184 28.60 2.84 11.31
CA PRO A 184 28.70 3.90 12.32
C PRO A 184 30.02 4.69 12.26
N ALA A 185 31.10 4.11 11.74
CA ALA A 185 32.37 4.80 11.57
C ALA A 185 32.40 5.71 10.33
N ARG A 186 31.44 5.55 9.42
CA ARG A 186 31.31 6.33 8.18
C ARG A 186 29.85 6.65 7.87
N PRO A 187 29.17 7.47 8.69
CA PRO A 187 27.80 7.87 8.44
C PRO A 187 27.71 8.72 7.16
N PRO A 188 26.59 8.63 6.42
CA PRO A 188 26.36 9.48 5.26
C PRO A 188 26.23 10.94 5.70
N THR A 189 26.64 11.85 4.83
CA THR A 189 26.49 13.29 5.01
C THR A 189 25.12 13.77 4.53
N LEU A 190 24.69 14.94 5.00
CA LEU A 190 23.45 15.56 4.53
C LEU A 190 23.49 15.83 3.03
N GLU A 191 24.63 16.25 2.48
CA GLU A 191 24.78 16.56 1.06
C GLU A 191 24.66 15.30 0.19
N GLU A 192 25.31 14.20 0.56
CA GLU A 192 25.17 12.90 -0.12
C GLU A 192 23.70 12.44 -0.17
N LEU A 193 22.98 12.54 0.94
CA LEU A 193 21.56 12.17 0.99
C LEU A 193 20.69 13.13 0.18
N ARG A 194 21.04 14.43 0.15
CA ARG A 194 20.32 15.42 -0.64
C ARG A 194 20.51 15.21 -2.13
N ASP A 195 21.71 14.86 -2.58
CA ASP A 195 21.99 14.57 -3.98
C ASP A 195 21.33 13.26 -4.41
N HIS A 196 21.40 12.22 -3.58
CA HIS A 196 20.73 10.94 -3.82
C HIS A 196 19.21 11.09 -3.93
N ALA A 197 18.60 11.83 -2.99
CA ALA A 197 17.17 12.15 -3.03
C ALA A 197 16.83 13.08 -4.21
N GLY A 198 17.68 14.06 -4.50
CA GLY A 198 17.50 15.01 -5.59
C GLY A 198 17.41 14.34 -6.95
N ALA A 199 18.27 13.34 -7.19
CA ALA A 199 18.30 12.57 -8.43
C ALA A 199 17.05 11.67 -8.63
N ARG A 200 16.39 11.24 -7.56
CA ARG A 200 15.28 10.24 -7.61
C ARG A 200 13.89 10.81 -7.33
N ALA A 201 13.80 11.74 -6.37
CA ALA A 201 12.54 12.33 -5.89
C ALA A 201 12.43 13.84 -6.14
N GLY A 202 13.50 14.46 -6.65
CA GLY A 202 13.59 15.90 -6.90
C GLY A 202 14.13 16.67 -5.70
N ARG A 203 14.99 17.66 -5.98
CA ARG A 203 15.74 18.42 -4.95
C ARG A 203 14.87 19.20 -3.96
N HIS A 204 13.65 19.54 -4.35
CA HIS A 204 12.67 20.23 -3.51
C HIS A 204 12.11 19.35 -2.38
N ARG A 205 12.24 18.02 -2.48
CA ARG A 205 11.82 17.06 -1.44
C ARG A 205 12.99 16.55 -0.59
N ALA A 206 14.21 16.96 -0.93
CA ALA A 206 15.41 16.47 -0.29
C ALA A 206 15.49 16.94 1.18
N PRO A 207 16.04 16.11 2.09
CA PRO A 207 16.15 16.47 3.51
C PRO A 207 16.99 17.73 3.69
N ARG A 208 16.56 18.65 4.56
CA ARG A 208 17.28 19.88 4.93
C ARG A 208 18.06 19.72 6.22
N GLU A 209 17.76 18.68 6.99
CA GLU A 209 18.44 18.33 8.23
C GLU A 209 18.67 16.82 8.26
N LEU A 210 19.80 16.40 8.80
CA LEU A 210 20.16 15.00 9.03
C LEU A 210 20.44 14.79 10.51
N ARG A 211 19.82 13.75 11.08
CA ARG A 211 20.09 13.28 12.44
C ARG A 211 20.56 11.85 12.37
N ILE A 212 21.73 11.59 12.94
CA ILE A 212 22.27 10.23 13.06
C ILE A 212 21.83 9.66 14.40
N VAL A 213 21.27 8.44 14.39
CA VAL A 213 20.85 7.71 15.59
C VAL A 213 21.29 6.26 15.51
N ASP A 214 21.46 5.62 16.66
CA ASP A 214 21.83 4.20 16.72
C ASP A 214 20.65 3.28 16.33
N ALA A 215 19.42 3.72 16.63
CA ALA A 215 18.21 2.98 16.33
C ALA A 215 16.98 3.89 16.20
N LEU A 216 16.04 3.51 15.34
CA LEU A 216 14.75 4.18 15.24
C LEU A 216 13.76 3.64 16.28
N PRO A 217 12.93 4.51 16.89
CA PRO A 217 11.93 4.09 17.85
C PRO A 217 10.84 3.29 17.14
N ARG A 218 10.70 2.00 17.46
CA ARG A 218 9.69 1.11 16.88
C ARG A 218 8.79 0.51 17.97
N THR A 219 7.60 0.06 17.59
CA THR A 219 6.73 -0.78 18.43
C THR A 219 7.28 -2.20 18.49
N ALA A 220 6.75 -3.03 19.39
CA ALA A 220 7.05 -4.47 19.42
C ALA A 220 6.73 -5.19 18.10
N LEU A 221 5.80 -4.62 17.30
CA LEU A 221 5.44 -5.11 15.96
C LEU A 221 6.30 -4.49 14.85
N GLY A 222 7.39 -3.80 15.19
CA GLY A 222 8.32 -3.18 14.25
C GLY A 222 7.84 -1.86 13.61
N LYS A 223 6.63 -1.38 13.95
CA LYS A 223 6.09 -0.13 13.39
C LYS A 223 6.85 1.07 13.93
N LEU A 224 7.28 1.98 13.05
CA LEU A 224 7.95 3.22 13.43
C LEU A 224 7.03 4.08 14.32
N ARG A 225 7.59 4.64 15.40
CA ARG A 225 6.92 5.58 16.29
C ARG A 225 7.42 6.99 15.98
N ARG A 226 6.87 7.60 14.93
CA ARG A 226 7.28 8.94 14.45
C ARG A 226 7.26 10.01 15.53
N GLY A 227 6.25 10.02 16.40
CA GLY A 227 6.16 10.96 17.53
C GLY A 227 7.28 10.84 18.57
N ARG A 228 8.16 9.83 18.47
CA ARG A 228 9.36 9.68 19.31
C ARG A 228 10.66 10.06 18.62
N LEU A 229 10.62 10.55 17.37
CA LEU A 229 11.81 11.01 16.64
C LEU A 229 12.30 12.39 17.11
N GLY A 230 11.51 13.09 17.94
CA GLY A 230 11.75 14.47 18.35
C GLY A 230 11.40 15.47 17.24
N PRO A 231 11.10 16.74 17.60
CA PRO A 231 11.00 17.83 16.64
C PRO A 231 12.38 18.12 16.02
#